data_AF-A0AAE0T3X2-F1
#
_entry.id   AF-A0AAE0T3X2-F1
#
_cell.length_a   1.000
_cell.length_b   1.000
_cell.length_c   1.000
_cell.angle_alpha   90.00
_cell.angle_beta   90.00
_cell.angle_gamma   90.00
#
_symmetry.space_group_name_H-M   'P 1'
#
loop_
_entity.id
_entity.type
_entity.pdbx_description
1 polymer ?
#
loop_
_entity_poly.entity_id
_entity_poly.type
_entity_poly.pdbx_seq_one_letter_code
_entity_poly.pdbx_strand_id
1 'polypeptide(L)'
;MDLLRELEFKKRIITPDTVGKIKVKMSVCLLIMYKKDSGKTIADAIKETPFKDKMILDADKLRIEANLFKGLFKEYTDGVTGCVRELLQKPEVKCVDTFLMVGGFSESPMIQGAIKDAFPNAKIIITADAGLAVLKEAVVFGREPMKIASRIAKYTYGINISPPFDKTIHPQEKRVDVGWKGKM
;
A
#
# COMPACT_ATOMS: atom_id res chain seq x y z
N MET A 1 -9.87 11.44 -15.30
CA MET A 1 -10.24 10.35 -14.38
C MET A 1 -10.01 8.95 -14.96
N ASP A 2 -9.85 8.77 -16.28
CA ASP A 2 -9.89 7.42 -16.89
C ASP A 2 -8.61 6.59 -16.76
N LEU A 3 -7.42 7.22 -16.76
CA LEU A 3 -6.15 6.48 -16.77
C LEU A 3 -5.91 5.69 -15.47
N LEU A 4 -6.15 6.31 -14.30
CA LEU A 4 -5.95 5.64 -13.01
C LEU A 4 -6.89 4.45 -12.85
N ARG A 5 -8.14 4.58 -13.30
CA ARG A 5 -9.11 3.49 -13.29
C ARG A 5 -8.70 2.36 -14.24
N GLU A 6 -8.19 2.70 -15.42
CA GLU A 6 -7.66 1.69 -16.34
C GLU A 6 -6.47 0.95 -15.74
N LEU A 7 -5.53 1.66 -15.11
CA LEU A 7 -4.39 1.02 -14.41
C LEU A 7 -4.86 0.15 -13.25
N GLU A 8 -5.84 0.58 -12.48
CA GLU A 8 -6.44 -0.20 -11.40
C GLU A 8 -7.08 -1.50 -11.93
N PHE A 9 -7.80 -1.41 -13.05
CA PHE A 9 -8.36 -2.58 -13.72
C PHE A 9 -7.27 -3.53 -14.22
N LYS A 10 -6.22 -3.02 -14.86
CA LYS A 10 -5.09 -3.83 -15.33
C LYS A 10 -4.36 -4.51 -14.17
N LYS A 11 -4.22 -3.84 -13.04
CA LYS A 11 -3.64 -4.40 -11.81
C LYS A 11 -4.37 -5.65 -11.31
N ARG A 12 -5.67 -5.80 -11.58
CA ARG A 12 -6.45 -7.00 -11.21
C ARG A 12 -6.32 -8.14 -12.21
N ILE A 13 -5.94 -7.87 -13.46
CA ILE A 13 -5.94 -8.86 -14.55
C ILE A 13 -4.55 -9.40 -14.83
N ILE A 14 -3.51 -8.60 -14.56
CA ILE A 14 -2.14 -8.98 -14.88
C ILE A 14 -1.65 -10.05 -13.93
N THR A 15 -1.10 -11.10 -14.53
CA THR A 15 -0.49 -12.25 -13.86
C THR A 15 1.02 -12.27 -14.07
N PRO A 16 1.78 -12.98 -13.22
CA PRO A 16 3.20 -13.22 -13.44
C PRO A 16 3.51 -13.78 -14.83
N ASP A 17 2.64 -14.67 -15.33
CA ASP A 17 2.75 -15.35 -16.63
C ASP A 17 2.27 -14.51 -17.83
N THR A 18 1.78 -13.28 -17.60
CA THR A 18 1.32 -12.42 -18.69
C THR A 18 2.48 -12.12 -19.65
N VAL A 19 2.25 -12.38 -20.94
CA VAL A 19 3.17 -12.15 -22.06
C VAL A 19 2.59 -11.18 -23.08
N GLY A 20 3.44 -10.65 -23.97
CA GLY A 20 3.02 -9.76 -25.06
C GLY A 20 2.92 -8.30 -24.65
N LYS A 21 1.92 -7.57 -25.18
CA LYS A 21 1.73 -6.13 -24.96
C LYS A 21 0.42 -5.84 -24.24
N ILE A 22 0.50 -5.10 -23.14
CA ILE A 22 -0.60 -4.65 -22.32
C ILE A 22 -1.09 -3.31 -22.84
N LYS A 23 -2.39 -3.21 -23.11
CA LYS A 23 -3.04 -1.98 -23.58
C LYS A 23 -3.55 -1.20 -22.39
N VAL A 24 -3.18 0.06 -22.29
CA VAL A 24 -3.69 1.03 -21.33
C VAL A 24 -4.29 2.19 -22.10
N LYS A 25 -5.59 2.45 -21.89
CA LYS A 25 -6.26 3.61 -22.47
C LYS A 25 -5.79 4.89 -21.77
N MET A 26 -5.33 5.84 -22.57
CA MET A 26 -4.93 7.17 -22.15
C MET A 26 -6.13 8.11 -22.28
N SER A 27 -6.24 9.07 -21.36
CA SER A 27 -7.26 10.11 -21.50
C SER A 27 -6.88 11.03 -22.68
N VAL A 28 -7.84 11.34 -23.54
CA VAL A 28 -7.61 12.24 -24.69
C VAL A 28 -7.15 13.62 -24.23
N CYS A 29 -7.70 14.13 -23.11
CA CYS A 29 -7.26 15.39 -22.51
C CYS A 29 -5.79 15.38 -22.14
N LEU A 30 -5.25 14.25 -21.65
CA LEU A 30 -3.83 14.12 -21.32
C LEU A 30 -2.95 14.27 -22.56
N LEU A 31 -3.36 13.69 -23.69
CA LEU A 31 -2.63 13.81 -24.95
C LEU A 31 -2.61 15.25 -25.47
N ILE A 32 -3.74 15.96 -25.37
CA ILE A 32 -3.87 17.36 -25.80
C ILE A 32 -3.04 18.28 -24.90
N MET A 33 -3.16 18.14 -23.57
CA MET A 33 -2.42 18.95 -22.60
C MET A 33 -0.91 18.72 -22.73
N TYR A 34 -0.47 17.47 -22.86
CA TYR A 34 0.95 17.17 -23.05
C TYR A 34 1.51 17.85 -24.31
N LYS A 35 0.77 17.81 -25.42
CA LYS A 35 1.19 18.48 -26.66
C LYS A 35 1.23 20.00 -26.51
N LYS A 36 0.29 20.59 -25.77
CA LYS A 36 0.23 22.03 -25.52
C LYS A 36 1.42 22.51 -24.67
N ASP A 37 1.79 21.74 -23.64
CA ASP A 37 2.83 22.15 -22.69
C ASP A 37 4.25 21.81 -23.17
N SER A 38 4.44 20.63 -23.78
CA SER A 38 5.78 20.15 -24.19
C SER A 38 6.13 20.49 -25.64
N GLY A 39 5.16 20.89 -26.46
CA GLY A 39 5.33 21.08 -27.90
C GLY A 39 5.52 19.79 -28.70
N LYS A 40 5.61 18.62 -28.06
CA LYS A 40 5.83 17.31 -28.69
C LYS A 40 4.64 16.37 -28.44
N THR A 41 4.49 15.34 -29.27
CA THR A 41 3.50 14.28 -28.99
C THR A 41 4.09 13.24 -28.03
N ILE A 42 3.23 12.55 -27.26
CA ILE A 42 3.69 11.44 -26.40
C ILE A 42 4.38 10.34 -27.23
N ALA A 43 3.94 10.12 -28.47
CA ALA A 43 4.58 9.15 -29.36
C ALA A 43 6.04 9.54 -29.69
N ASP A 44 6.33 10.84 -29.81
CA ASP A 44 7.69 11.32 -30.03
C ASP A 44 8.51 11.26 -28.75
N ALA A 45 7.90 11.61 -27.61
CA ALA A 45 8.54 11.49 -26.30
C ALA A 45 8.98 10.04 -26.01
N ILE A 46 8.15 9.05 -26.35
CA ILE A 46 8.49 7.62 -26.17
C ILE A 46 9.77 7.25 -26.94
N LYS A 47 9.99 7.79 -28.15
CA LYS A 47 11.18 7.51 -28.96
C LYS A 47 12.46 8.02 -28.32
N GLU A 48 12.37 9.08 -27.51
CA GLU A 48 13.49 9.67 -26.76
C GLU A 48 13.81 8.88 -25.47
N THR A 49 12.90 7.99 -25.03
CA THR A 49 13.11 7.16 -23.84
C THR A 49 13.89 5.87 -24.16
N PRO A 50 14.56 5.27 -23.15
CA PRO A 50 15.15 3.93 -23.29
C PRO A 50 14.11 2.82 -23.54
N PHE A 51 12.82 3.12 -23.47
CA PHE A 51 11.73 2.17 -23.65
C PHE A 51 11.08 2.23 -25.04
N LYS A 52 11.70 2.91 -26.02
CA LYS A 52 11.17 3.10 -27.37
C LYS A 52 10.69 1.82 -28.06
N ASP A 53 11.36 0.69 -27.83
CA ASP A 53 11.01 -0.61 -28.46
C ASP A 53 9.96 -1.39 -27.63
N LYS A 54 9.73 -0.96 -26.39
CA LYS A 54 8.86 -1.63 -25.41
C LYS A 54 7.52 -0.92 -25.24
N MET A 55 7.37 0.30 -25.77
CA MET A 55 6.16 1.10 -25.67
C MET A 55 5.74 1.63 -27.03
N ILE A 56 4.46 1.49 -27.38
CA ILE A 56 3.89 2.02 -28.62
C ILE A 56 2.59 2.74 -28.28
N LEU A 57 2.48 4.00 -28.69
CA LEU A 57 1.21 4.72 -28.62
C LEU A 57 0.45 4.52 -29.94
N ASP A 58 -0.76 3.97 -29.86
CA ASP A 58 -1.68 3.77 -30.98
C ASP A 58 -2.97 4.54 -30.69
N ALA A 59 -3.11 5.71 -31.33
CA ALA A 59 -4.13 6.71 -31.02
C ALA A 59 -4.18 7.07 -29.52
N ASP A 60 -5.22 6.66 -28.80
CA ASP A 60 -5.41 6.87 -27.37
C ASP A 60 -4.97 5.67 -26.51
N LYS A 61 -4.34 4.64 -27.09
CA LYS A 61 -3.96 3.40 -26.40
C LYS A 61 -2.46 3.24 -26.33
N LEU A 62 -1.93 3.24 -25.11
CA LEU A 62 -0.54 2.94 -24.83
C LEU A 62 -0.36 1.42 -24.71
N ARG A 63 0.43 0.83 -25.61
CA ARG A 63 0.81 -0.59 -25.60
C ARG A 63 2.17 -0.73 -24.95
N ILE A 64 2.24 -1.43 -23.82
CA ILE A 64 3.45 -1.60 -23.01
C ILE A 64 3.82 -3.09 -22.99
N GLU A 65 5.08 -3.44 -23.22
CA GLU A 65 5.56 -4.81 -23.06
C GLU A 65 5.24 -5.33 -21.64
N ALA A 66 4.74 -6.57 -21.55
CA ALA A 66 4.31 -7.14 -20.28
C ALA A 66 5.43 -7.16 -19.22
N ASN A 67 6.68 -7.43 -19.59
CA ASN A 67 7.79 -7.42 -18.65
C ASN A 67 8.06 -6.02 -18.07
N LEU A 68 8.00 -4.99 -18.91
CA LEU A 68 8.15 -3.60 -18.48
C LEU A 68 7.00 -3.21 -17.54
N PHE A 69 5.76 -3.60 -17.89
CA PHE A 69 4.60 -3.30 -17.07
C PHE A 69 4.62 -4.05 -15.73
N LYS A 70 5.05 -5.32 -15.70
CA LYS A 70 5.27 -6.09 -14.47
C LYS A 70 6.32 -5.42 -13.56
N GLY A 71 7.33 -4.77 -14.16
CA GLY A 71 8.30 -3.96 -13.44
C GLY A 71 7.69 -2.86 -12.57
N LEU A 72 6.52 -2.32 -12.94
CA LEU A 72 5.80 -1.32 -12.14
C LEU A 72 5.33 -1.86 -10.79
N PHE A 73 5.15 -3.19 -10.67
CA PHE A 73 4.72 -3.82 -9.41
C PHE A 73 5.88 -4.15 -8.49
N LYS A 74 7.10 -4.27 -9.03
CA LYS A 74 8.25 -4.82 -8.33
C LYS A 74 8.56 -4.07 -7.03
N GLU A 75 8.64 -2.74 -7.09
CA GLU A 75 8.92 -1.92 -5.91
C GLU A 75 7.86 -2.12 -4.82
N TYR A 76 6.59 -2.21 -5.19
CA TYR A 76 5.50 -2.43 -4.24
C TYR A 76 5.48 -3.85 -3.66
N THR A 77 5.73 -4.87 -4.49
CA THR A 77 5.77 -6.26 -4.02
C THR A 77 6.97 -6.50 -3.11
N ASP A 78 8.13 -5.94 -3.46
CA ASP A 78 9.35 -6.03 -2.66
C ASP A 78 9.15 -5.28 -1.32
N GLY A 79 8.54 -4.09 -1.34
CA GLY A 79 8.21 -3.34 -0.13
C GLY A 79 7.26 -4.09 0.80
N VAL A 80 6.18 -4.67 0.28
CA VAL A 80 5.22 -5.44 1.11
C VAL A 80 5.89 -6.70 1.68
N THR A 81 6.62 -7.46 0.88
CA THR A 81 7.33 -8.66 1.36
C THR A 81 8.42 -8.32 2.38
N GLY A 82 9.11 -7.19 2.20
CA GLY A 82 10.05 -6.63 3.18
C GLY A 82 9.38 -6.32 4.52
N CYS A 83 8.27 -5.56 4.50
CA CYS A 83 7.50 -5.25 5.71
C CYS A 83 7.03 -6.52 6.44
N VAL A 84 6.54 -7.54 5.71
CA VAL A 84 6.12 -8.81 6.32
C VAL A 84 7.32 -9.53 6.95
N ARG A 85 8.48 -9.53 6.28
CA ARG A 85 9.71 -10.14 6.79
C ARG A 85 10.18 -9.48 8.08
N GLU A 86 10.15 -8.16 8.16
CA GLU A 86 10.47 -7.40 9.37
C GLU A 86 9.49 -7.69 10.51
N LEU A 87 8.19 -7.80 10.21
CA LEU A 87 7.18 -8.15 11.20
C LEU A 87 7.44 -9.54 11.81
N LEU A 88 7.76 -10.55 10.99
CA LEU A 88 8.01 -11.91 11.46
C LEU A 88 9.27 -12.06 12.31
N GLN A 89 10.17 -11.07 12.32
CA GLN A 89 11.32 -11.04 13.23
C GLN A 89 10.92 -10.71 14.67
N LYS A 90 9.73 -10.12 14.88
CA LYS A 90 9.25 -9.75 16.20
C LYS A 90 8.87 -10.99 17.02
N PRO A 91 9.32 -11.11 18.29
CA PRO A 91 9.04 -12.27 19.13
C PRO A 91 7.55 -12.62 19.23
N GLU A 92 6.68 -11.61 19.22
CA GLU A 92 5.23 -11.73 19.40
C GLU A 92 4.54 -12.45 18.24
N VAL A 93 5.14 -12.45 17.04
CA VAL A 93 4.55 -13.05 15.83
C VAL A 93 5.49 -14.06 15.14
N LYS A 94 6.57 -14.47 15.80
CA LYS A 94 7.60 -15.36 15.26
C LYS A 94 7.06 -16.73 14.83
N CYS A 95 5.96 -17.19 15.43
CA CYS A 95 5.35 -18.49 15.16
C CYS A 95 4.14 -18.42 14.21
N VAL A 96 3.90 -17.27 13.55
CA VAL A 96 2.79 -17.15 12.60
C VAL A 96 3.13 -17.89 11.31
N ASP A 97 2.31 -18.88 10.98
CA ASP A 97 2.43 -19.67 9.75
C ASP A 97 1.33 -19.39 8.73
N THR A 98 0.30 -18.61 9.09
CA THR A 98 -0.89 -18.41 8.27
C THR A 98 -1.10 -16.93 7.97
N PHE A 99 -1.18 -16.58 6.68
CA PHE A 99 -1.41 -15.21 6.22
C PHE A 99 -2.80 -15.08 5.63
N LEU A 100 -3.61 -14.19 6.22
CA LEU A 100 -4.91 -13.82 5.69
C LEU A 100 -4.77 -12.55 4.84
N MET A 101 -4.93 -12.67 3.53
CA MET A 101 -4.86 -11.54 2.59
C MET A 101 -6.23 -10.92 2.38
N VAL A 102 -6.34 -9.63 2.71
CA VAL A 102 -7.55 -8.80 2.60
C VAL A 102 -7.26 -7.47 1.90
N GLY A 103 -8.29 -6.75 1.47
CA GLY A 103 -8.19 -5.49 0.73
C GLY A 103 -8.06 -5.68 -0.78
N GLY A 104 -8.41 -4.65 -1.56
CA GLY A 104 -8.52 -4.77 -3.02
C GLY A 104 -7.20 -5.08 -3.72
N PHE A 105 -6.05 -4.74 -3.13
CA PHE A 105 -4.76 -5.14 -3.70
C PHE A 105 -4.51 -6.65 -3.57
N SER A 106 -5.03 -7.29 -2.54
CA SER A 106 -4.89 -8.73 -2.34
C SER A 106 -5.58 -9.56 -3.43
N GLU A 107 -6.43 -8.95 -4.26
CA GLU A 107 -7.01 -9.58 -5.46
C GLU A 107 -6.04 -9.63 -6.64
N SER A 108 -4.93 -8.87 -6.60
CA SER A 108 -3.96 -8.82 -7.69
C SER A 108 -3.12 -10.10 -7.72
N PRO A 109 -3.06 -10.82 -8.85
CA PRO A 109 -2.21 -12.02 -8.97
C PRO A 109 -0.73 -11.73 -8.73
N MET A 110 -0.26 -10.51 -9.04
CA MET A 110 1.14 -10.10 -8.85
C MET A 110 1.55 -10.13 -7.37
N ILE A 111 0.75 -9.57 -6.45
CA ILE A 111 1.09 -9.58 -5.02
C ILE A 111 0.88 -10.96 -4.40
N GLN A 112 -0.14 -11.70 -4.86
CA GLN A 112 -0.35 -13.07 -4.42
C GLN A 112 0.84 -13.96 -4.78
N GLY A 113 1.36 -13.84 -6.01
CA GLY A 113 2.57 -14.54 -6.45
C GLY A 113 3.77 -14.15 -5.59
N ALA A 114 4.04 -12.85 -5.45
CA ALA A 114 5.17 -12.37 -4.66
C ALA A 114 5.15 -12.85 -3.19
N ILE A 115 3.98 -12.88 -2.54
CA ILE A 115 3.85 -13.37 -1.15
C ILE A 115 4.05 -14.89 -1.08
N LYS A 116 3.49 -15.65 -2.04
CA LYS A 116 3.71 -17.12 -2.13
C LYS A 116 5.18 -17.45 -2.33
N ASP A 117 5.86 -16.73 -3.21
CA ASP A 117 7.27 -16.96 -3.52
C ASP A 117 8.18 -16.55 -2.35
N ALA A 118 7.86 -15.44 -1.67
CA ALA A 118 8.65 -14.95 -0.55
C ALA A 118 8.49 -15.78 0.73
N PHE A 119 7.35 -16.46 0.90
CA PHE A 119 6.98 -17.20 2.10
C PHE A 119 6.38 -18.57 1.76
N PRO A 120 7.17 -19.50 1.17
CA PRO A 120 6.65 -20.78 0.67
C PRO A 120 6.13 -21.71 1.78
N ASN A 121 6.59 -21.51 3.01
CA ASN A 121 6.16 -22.30 4.17
C ASN A 121 4.90 -21.74 4.84
N ALA A 122 4.43 -20.55 4.43
CA ALA A 122 3.26 -19.93 5.01
C ALA A 122 1.98 -20.41 4.29
N LYS A 123 0.94 -20.74 5.06
CA LYS A 123 -0.40 -20.97 4.55
C LYS A 123 -1.05 -19.65 4.17
N ILE A 124 -1.20 -19.40 2.88
CA ILE A 124 -1.78 -18.15 2.37
C ILE A 124 -3.27 -18.35 2.08
N ILE A 125 -4.11 -17.61 2.78
CA ILE A 125 -5.57 -17.58 2.63
C ILE A 125 -5.95 -16.25 1.98
N ILE A 126 -6.47 -16.30 0.75
CA ILE A 126 -7.03 -15.14 0.06
C ILE A 126 -8.54 -15.18 0.26
N THR A 127 -9.07 -14.11 0.84
CA THR A 127 -10.51 -14.01 1.11
C THR A 127 -11.33 -13.86 -0.18
N ALA A 128 -12.51 -14.48 -0.21
CA ALA A 128 -13.48 -14.26 -1.28
C ALA A 128 -13.95 -12.79 -1.24
N ASP A 129 -13.86 -12.10 -2.38
CA ASP A 129 -14.02 -10.65 -2.48
C ASP A 129 -13.11 -9.90 -1.49
N ALA A 130 -11.78 -10.11 -1.58
CA ALA A 130 -10.83 -9.51 -0.65
C ALA A 130 -10.99 -7.98 -0.55
N GLY A 131 -11.38 -7.29 -1.61
CA GLY A 131 -11.71 -5.87 -1.61
C GLY A 131 -12.91 -5.47 -0.73
N LEU A 132 -13.85 -6.39 -0.51
CA LEU A 132 -15.04 -6.19 0.34
C LEU A 132 -14.96 -6.91 1.68
N ALA A 133 -13.97 -7.79 1.89
CA ALA A 133 -13.85 -8.60 3.10
C ALA A 133 -13.95 -7.76 4.38
N VAL A 134 -13.22 -6.64 4.45
CA VAL A 134 -13.23 -5.76 5.63
C VAL A 134 -14.61 -5.14 5.86
N LEU A 135 -15.31 -4.72 4.80
CA LEU A 135 -16.65 -4.14 4.92
C LEU A 135 -17.67 -5.19 5.37
N LYS A 136 -17.63 -6.39 4.77
CA LYS A 136 -18.52 -7.51 5.14
C LYS A 136 -18.34 -7.86 6.62
N GLU A 137 -17.10 -8.00 7.08
CA GLU A 137 -16.81 -8.29 8.49
C GLU A 137 -17.19 -7.13 9.42
N ALA A 138 -17.07 -5.88 8.98
CA ALA A 138 -17.53 -4.73 9.77
C ALA A 138 -19.05 -4.76 10.01
N VAL A 139 -19.84 -5.20 9.02
CA VAL A 139 -21.29 -5.39 9.16
C VAL A 139 -21.61 -6.51 10.16
N VAL A 140 -20.89 -7.63 10.08
CA VAL A 140 -21.03 -8.74 11.05
C VAL A 140 -20.68 -8.27 12.46
N PHE A 141 -19.59 -7.51 12.62
CA PHE A 141 -19.20 -6.93 13.90
C PHE A 141 -20.26 -5.97 14.46
N GLY A 142 -20.89 -5.15 13.63
CA GLY A 142 -21.97 -4.26 14.06
C GLY A 142 -23.20 -5.02 14.58
N ARG A 143 -23.50 -6.18 14.00
CA ARG A 143 -24.59 -7.06 14.45
C ARG A 143 -24.24 -7.85 15.71
N GLU A 144 -22.99 -8.30 15.82
CA GLU A 144 -22.53 -9.19 16.88
C GLU A 144 -21.21 -8.68 17.50
N PRO A 145 -21.24 -7.55 18.23
CA PRO A 145 -20.02 -6.89 18.70
C PRO A 145 -19.25 -7.73 19.73
N MET A 146 -19.95 -8.61 20.45
CA MET A 146 -19.36 -9.49 21.48
C MET A 146 -18.48 -10.61 20.89
N LYS A 147 -18.43 -10.79 19.56
CA LYS A 147 -17.52 -11.74 18.89
C LYS A 147 -16.05 -11.35 19.02
N ILE A 148 -15.73 -10.07 19.24
CA ILE A 148 -14.35 -9.61 19.45
C ILE A 148 -14.10 -9.46 20.95
N ALA A 149 -13.22 -10.31 21.49
CA ALA A 149 -12.91 -10.32 22.91
C ALA A 149 -12.09 -9.09 23.37
N SER A 150 -11.18 -8.58 22.52
CA SER A 150 -10.32 -7.45 22.85
C SER A 150 -9.75 -6.76 21.61
N ARG A 151 -9.24 -5.53 21.79
CA ARG A 151 -8.45 -4.78 20.79
C ARG A 151 -7.29 -4.10 21.50
N ILE A 152 -6.13 -4.10 20.87
CA ILE A 152 -4.93 -3.44 21.41
C ILE A 152 -4.84 -2.03 20.82
N ALA A 153 -4.67 -1.02 21.68
CA ALA A 153 -4.45 0.34 21.23
C ALA A 153 -3.12 0.44 20.47
N LYS A 154 -3.14 1.05 19.28
CA LYS A 154 -1.93 1.18 18.44
C LYS A 154 -0.88 2.10 19.07
N TYR A 155 -1.32 3.08 19.83
CA TYR A 155 -0.47 4.09 20.47
C TYR A 155 -0.83 4.20 21.95
N THR A 156 0.17 4.48 22.77
CA THR A 156 -0.03 4.84 24.18
C THR A 156 -0.59 6.25 24.24
N TYR A 157 -1.73 6.40 24.89
CA TYR A 157 -2.29 7.71 25.20
C TYR A 157 -1.76 8.13 26.58
N GLY A 158 -1.14 9.30 26.63
CA GLY A 158 -0.64 9.88 27.87
C GLY A 158 -0.93 11.38 27.89
N ILE A 159 -1.04 11.93 29.10
CA ILE A 159 -1.10 13.37 29.32
C ILE A 159 0.21 13.82 29.96
N ASN A 160 0.70 14.98 29.55
CA ASN A 160 1.79 15.63 30.28
C ASN A 160 1.21 16.30 31.52
N ILE A 161 1.74 15.96 32.69
CA ILE A 161 1.42 16.61 33.95
C ILE A 161 2.71 17.14 34.58
N SER A 162 2.62 18.31 35.18
CA SER A 162 3.70 18.95 35.94
C SER A 162 3.28 19.04 37.41
N PRO A 163 3.35 17.94 38.19
CA PRO A 163 3.04 17.98 39.61
C PRO A 163 4.04 18.86 40.38
N PRO A 164 3.70 19.36 41.58
CA PRO A 164 4.66 20.04 42.44
C PRO A 164 5.92 19.20 42.65
N PHE A 165 7.08 19.85 42.59
CA PHE A 165 8.36 19.17 42.70
C PHE A 165 8.65 18.73 44.14
N ASP A 166 8.74 17.42 44.38
CA ASP A 166 9.17 16.82 45.64
C ASP A 166 10.65 16.37 45.55
N LYS A 167 11.51 17.01 46.35
CA LYS A 167 12.96 16.74 46.40
C LYS A 167 13.32 15.33 46.86
N THR A 168 12.41 14.62 47.53
CA THR A 168 12.69 13.29 48.12
C THR A 168 12.51 12.16 47.11
N ILE A 169 11.66 12.34 46.09
CA ILE A 169 11.29 11.30 45.12
C ILE A 169 11.51 11.72 43.66
N HIS A 170 11.57 13.03 43.36
CA HIS A 170 11.71 13.50 41.99
C HIS A 170 13.17 13.83 41.64
N PRO A 171 13.69 13.35 40.49
CA PRO A 171 15.01 13.72 40.01
C PRO A 171 15.14 15.22 39.76
N GLN A 172 16.17 15.85 40.35
CA GLN A 172 16.43 17.29 40.22
C GLN A 172 16.56 17.75 38.75
N GLU A 173 17.12 16.89 37.89
CA GLU A 173 17.33 17.13 36.45
C GLU A 173 16.03 17.27 35.65
N LYS A 174 14.91 16.79 36.18
CA LYS A 174 13.59 16.85 35.54
C LYS A 174 12.71 17.96 36.10
N ARG A 175 13.24 18.80 37.00
CA ARG A 175 12.52 19.96 37.53
C ARG A 175 12.40 21.02 36.44
N VAL A 176 11.18 21.50 36.23
CA VAL A 176 10.88 22.63 35.34
C VAL A 176 10.18 23.70 36.17
N ASP A 177 10.73 24.91 36.18
CA ASP A 177 10.06 26.04 36.81
C ASP A 177 9.00 26.58 35.84
N VAL A 178 7.75 26.16 36.05
CA VAL A 178 6.61 26.69 35.30
C VAL A 178 6.27 28.08 35.82
N GLY A 179 6.35 29.09 34.94
CA GLY A 179 6.12 30.51 35.26
C GLY A 179 4.66 30.88 35.56
N TRP A 180 4.01 30.15 36.46
CA TRP A 180 2.63 30.41 36.86
C TRP A 180 2.55 31.58 37.84
N LYS A 181 2.12 32.75 37.35
CA LYS A 181 1.70 33.90 38.18
C LYS A 181 0.22 33.80 38.54
N GLY A 182 -0.18 32.78 39.29
CA GLY A 182 -1.50 32.73 39.92
C GLY A 182 -1.48 33.46 41.25
N LYS A 183 -2.19 34.58 41.37
CA LYS A 183 -2.52 35.18 42.67
C LYS A 183 -3.37 34.19 43.46
N MET A 184 -2.97 33.93 44.71
CA MET A 184 -3.88 33.45 45.76
C MET A 184 -4.95 34.50 46.03
#